data_AF-A0A4R5VJX0-F1
#
_entry.id   AF-A0A4R5VJX0-F1
#
_cell.length_a   1.000
_cell.length_b   1.000
_cell.length_c   1.000
_cell.angle_alpha   90.00
_cell.angle_beta   90.00
_cell.angle_gamma   90.00
#
_symmetry.space_group_name_H-M   'P 1'
#
loop_
_entity.id
_entity.type
_entity.pdbx_description
1 polymer ?
#
loop_
_entity_poly.entity_id
_entity_poly.type
_entity_poly.pdbx_seq_one_letter_code
_entity_poly.pdbx_strand_id
1 'polypeptide(L)'
;MLKYARAERVSLYHYLNVFYKARKLGQTEEYKENEEESGKEYEKITRKMFVLENILRQRLGYVPHRITDDYLARYLEEMKKGKHKPMIIRQKRRDEVKSGS
;
A
#
# COMPACT_ATOMS: atom_id res chain seq x y z
N MET A 1 -6.86 1.79 0.92
CA MET A 1 -6.58 0.59 1.74
C MET A 1 -5.27 0.67 2.51
N LEU A 2 -4.09 0.81 1.88
CA LEU A 2 -2.80 0.85 2.62
C LEU A 2 -2.69 2.03 3.62
N LYS A 3 -3.25 3.22 3.32
CA LYS A 3 -3.33 4.36 4.27
C LYS A 3 -4.00 3.95 5.59
N TYR A 4 -5.14 3.28 5.49
CA TYR A 4 -5.92 2.84 6.65
C TYR A 4 -5.19 1.74 7.43
N ALA A 5 -4.64 0.73 6.74
CA ALA A 5 -3.86 -0.32 7.39
C ALA A 5 -2.65 0.24 8.16
N ARG A 6 -1.98 1.27 7.64
CA ARG A 6 -0.89 1.97 8.36
C ARG A 6 -1.38 2.68 9.61
N ALA A 7 -2.51 3.38 9.53
CA ALA A 7 -3.10 4.09 10.67
C ALA A 7 -3.54 3.10 11.76
N GLU A 8 -4.22 2.02 11.37
CA GLU A 8 -4.66 0.97 12.27
C GLU A 8 -3.49 0.27 12.97
N ARG A 9 -2.42 -0.06 12.24
CA ARG A 9 -1.19 -0.62 12.83
C ARG A 9 -0.57 0.30 13.88
N VAL A 10 -0.52 1.62 13.63
CA VAL A 10 0.00 2.59 14.60
C VAL A 10 -0.86 2.63 15.86
N SER A 11 -2.19 2.62 15.70
CA SER A 11 -3.14 2.57 16.81
C SER A 11 -2.96 1.32 17.67
N LEU A 12 -2.92 0.13 17.04
CA LEU A 12 -2.72 -1.14 17.74
C LEU A 12 -1.38 -1.23 18.44
N TYR A 13 -0.30 -0.70 17.82
CA TYR A 13 1.00 -0.61 18.49
C TYR A 13 0.97 0.34 19.70
N HIS A 14 0.19 1.42 19.61
CA HIS A 14 -0.01 2.31 20.75
C HIS A 14 -0.71 1.59 21.91
N TYR A 15 -1.81 0.87 21.64
CA TYR A 15 -2.51 0.09 22.66
C TYR A 15 -1.61 -0.98 23.30
N LEU A 16 -0.87 -1.73 22.49
CA LEU A 16 0.11 -2.71 22.98
C LEU A 16 1.10 -2.08 23.98
N ASN A 17 1.64 -0.89 23.66
CA ASN A 17 2.55 -0.19 24.56
C ASN A 17 1.87 0.34 25.82
N VAL A 18 0.61 0.79 25.74
CA VAL A 18 -0.16 1.24 26.89
C VAL A 18 -0.39 0.09 27.86
N PHE A 19 -0.86 -1.07 27.37
CA PHE A 19 -1.07 -2.26 28.20
C PHE A 19 0.23 -2.80 28.80
N TYR A 20 1.32 -2.83 28.03
CA TYR A 20 2.64 -3.19 28.55
C TYR A 20 3.08 -2.31 29.73
N LYS A 21 2.89 -0.99 29.61
CA LYS A 21 3.22 -0.03 30.68
C LYS A 21 2.29 -0.18 31.89
N ALA A 22 0.99 -0.39 31.66
CA ALA A 22 0.01 -0.61 32.72
C ALA A 22 0.34 -1.88 33.52
N ARG A 23 0.67 -2.99 32.83
CA ARG A 23 1.11 -4.24 33.46
C ARG A 23 2.37 -4.04 34.32
N LYS A 24 3.33 -3.25 33.84
CA LYS A 24 4.57 -2.91 34.58
C LYS A 24 4.34 -2.09 35.85
N LEU A 25 3.27 -1.30 35.93
CA LEU A 25 3.02 -0.35 37.02
C LEU A 25 2.19 -0.90 38.18
N GLY A 26 1.61 -2.10 38.09
CA GLY A 26 0.87 -2.65 39.24
C GLY A 26 -0.13 -3.81 39.02
N GLN A 27 -0.15 -4.44 37.84
CA GLN A 27 -0.81 -5.73 37.53
C GLN A 27 -2.30 -5.92 37.88
N THR A 28 -3.10 -6.07 36.83
CA THR A 28 -4.29 -6.93 36.80
C THR A 28 -4.11 -7.96 35.68
N GLU A 29 -4.65 -9.17 35.83
CA GLU A 29 -4.61 -10.21 34.77
C GLU A 29 -5.31 -9.72 33.49
N GLU A 30 -6.31 -8.86 33.65
CA GLU A 30 -7.00 -8.13 32.58
C GLU A 30 -6.03 -7.36 31.66
N TYR A 31 -5.00 -6.67 32.18
CA TYR A 31 -4.06 -5.96 31.32
C TYR A 31 -3.14 -6.90 30.54
N LYS A 32 -2.87 -8.09 31.07
CA LYS A 32 -2.08 -9.11 30.36
C LYS A 32 -2.90 -9.73 29.23
N GLU A 33 -4.17 -10.05 29.48
CA GLU A 33 -5.10 -10.51 28.44
C GLU A 33 -5.24 -9.48 27.31
N ASN A 34 -5.43 -8.20 27.67
CA ASN A 34 -5.52 -7.11 26.70
C ASN A 34 -4.20 -6.87 25.94
N GLU A 35 -3.04 -7.02 26.59
CA GLU A 35 -1.72 -6.96 25.94
C GLU A 35 -1.57 -8.08 24.90
N GLU A 36 -1.94 -9.30 25.25
CA GLU A 36 -1.89 -10.46 24.35
C GLU A 36 -2.86 -10.32 23.17
N GLU A 37 -4.10 -9.87 23.42
CA GLU A 37 -5.08 -9.63 22.37
C GLU A 37 -4.61 -8.53 21.41
N SER A 38 -4.19 -7.38 21.94
CA SER A 38 -3.63 -6.29 21.15
C SER A 38 -2.42 -6.73 20.34
N GLY A 39 -1.58 -7.62 20.90
CA GLY A 39 -0.44 -8.22 20.22
C GLY A 39 -0.86 -9.08 19.01
N LYS A 40 -1.88 -9.93 19.17
CA LYS A 40 -2.44 -10.75 18.09
C LYS A 40 -3.04 -9.90 16.99
N GLU A 41 -3.78 -8.85 17.35
CA GLU A 41 -4.36 -7.91 16.38
C GLU A 41 -3.27 -7.13 15.63
N TYR A 42 -2.26 -6.65 16.34
CA TYR A 42 -1.10 -5.97 15.76
C TYR A 42 -0.36 -6.87 14.75
N GLU A 43 -0.14 -8.15 15.10
CA GLU A 43 0.47 -9.12 14.20
C GLU A 43 -0.38 -9.32 12.93
N LYS A 44 -1.69 -9.53 13.10
CA LYS A 44 -2.64 -9.75 12.00
C LYS A 44 -2.65 -8.58 11.03
N ILE A 45 -2.74 -7.33 11.51
CA ILE A 45 -2.73 -6.16 10.64
C ILE A 45 -1.36 -5.96 9.97
N THR A 46 -0.27 -6.26 10.68
CA THR A 46 1.09 -6.15 10.14
C THR A 46 1.30 -7.11 8.97
N ARG A 47 0.83 -8.36 9.10
CA ARG A 47 0.86 -9.35 8.00
C ARG A 47 0.03 -8.89 6.79
N LYS A 48 -1.19 -8.38 7.02
CA LYS A 48 -2.02 -7.81 5.95
C LYS A 48 -1.36 -6.62 5.26
N MET A 49 -0.76 -5.72 6.03
CA MET A 49 -0.05 -4.55 5.51
C MET A 49 1.13 -4.98 4.64
N PHE A 50 1.91 -5.99 5.07
CA PHE A 50 3.02 -6.54 4.29
C PHE A 50 2.57 -7.07 2.92
N VAL A 51 1.46 -7.81 2.87
CA VAL A 51 0.87 -8.29 1.62
C VAL A 51 0.48 -7.11 0.72
N LEU A 52 -0.17 -6.08 1.27
CA LEU A 52 -0.53 -4.87 0.51
C LEU A 52 0.70 -4.15 -0.06
N GLU A 53 1.76 -4.00 0.72
CA GLU A 53 3.00 -3.37 0.26
C GLU A 53 3.68 -4.16 -0.85
N ASN A 54 3.66 -5.50 -0.77
CA ASN A 54 4.19 -6.36 -1.83
C ASN A 54 3.39 -6.22 -3.13
N ILE A 55 2.06 -6.19 -3.06
CA ILE A 55 1.21 -5.98 -4.24
C ILE A 55 1.53 -4.64 -4.91
N LEU A 56 1.69 -3.58 -4.12
CA LEU A 56 2.05 -2.26 -4.66
C LEU A 56 3.45 -2.26 -5.26
N ARG A 57 4.44 -2.89 -4.61
CA ARG A 57 5.79 -3.02 -5.14
C ARG A 57 5.81 -3.75 -6.49
N GLN A 58 5.02 -4.81 -6.63
CA GLN A 58 4.90 -5.55 -7.89
C GLN A 58 4.22 -4.74 -9.00
N ARG A 59 3.16 -3.98 -8.66
CA ARG A 59 2.39 -3.24 -9.67
C ARG A 59 2.98 -1.88 -10.05
N LEU A 60 3.60 -1.20 -9.09
CA LEU A 60 4.10 0.17 -9.25
C LEU A 60 5.62 0.24 -9.32
N GLY A 61 6.33 -0.82 -8.90
CA GLY A 61 7.79 -0.81 -8.72
C GLY A 61 8.25 -0.19 -7.39
N TYR A 62 7.34 0.41 -6.62
CA TYR A 62 7.64 1.05 -5.33
C TYR A 62 6.43 1.00 -4.38
N VAL A 63 6.68 1.31 -3.10
CA VAL A 63 5.62 1.48 -2.11
C VAL A 63 5.50 2.96 -1.77
N PRO A 64 4.36 3.62 -2.07
CA PRO A 64 4.19 5.04 -1.77
C PRO A 64 4.34 5.32 -0.28
N HIS A 65 5.10 6.35 0.07
CA HIS A 65 5.26 6.75 1.48
C HIS A 65 3.94 7.35 2.03
N ARG A 66 3.26 8.18 1.23
CA ARG A 66 1.95 8.76 1.55
C ARG A 66 0.96 8.47 0.44
N ILE A 67 -0.28 8.18 0.82
CA ILE A 67 -1.41 8.02 -0.12
C ILE A 67 -2.36 9.17 0.16
N THR A 68 -2.21 10.24 -0.61
CA THR A 68 -3.08 11.42 -0.58
C THR A 68 -4.13 11.33 -1.69
N ASP A 69 -5.16 12.16 -1.62
CA ASP A 69 -6.19 12.20 -2.66
C ASP A 69 -5.59 12.66 -4.00
N ASP A 70 -4.65 13.61 -3.98
CA ASP A 70 -3.87 14.03 -5.16
C ASP A 70 -3.10 12.85 -5.78
N TYR A 71 -2.41 12.04 -4.95
CA TYR A 71 -1.71 10.85 -5.43
C TYR A 71 -2.67 9.87 -6.13
N LEU A 72 -3.86 9.64 -5.55
CA LEU A 72 -4.87 8.76 -6.12
C LEU A 72 -5.43 9.32 -7.44
N ALA A 73 -5.69 10.63 -7.50
CA ALA A 73 -6.16 11.30 -8.71
C ALA A 73 -5.15 11.16 -9.86
N ARG A 74 -3.86 11.45 -9.59
CA ARG A 74 -2.78 11.29 -10.56
C ARG A 74 -2.64 9.84 -11.01
N TYR A 75 -2.68 8.89 -10.09
CA TYR A 75 -2.61 7.47 -10.43
C TYR A 75 -3.77 7.04 -11.36
N LEU A 76 -4.99 7.51 -11.09
CA LEU A 76 -6.15 7.26 -11.95
C LEU A 76 -5.98 7.87 -13.35
N GLU A 77 -5.39 9.04 -13.47
CA GLU A 77 -5.07 9.64 -14.77
C GLU A 77 -4.05 8.80 -15.54
N GLU A 78 -2.97 8.36 -14.89
CA GLU A 78 -1.96 7.51 -15.52
C GLU A 78 -2.55 6.18 -15.97
N MET A 79 -3.47 5.58 -15.21
CA MET A 79 -4.22 4.40 -15.66
C MET A 79 -5.06 4.67 -16.92
N LYS A 80 -5.64 5.86 -17.06
CA LYS A 80 -6.41 6.25 -18.26
C LYS A 80 -5.49 6.50 -19.46
N LYS A 81 -4.32 7.12 -19.25
CA LYS A 81 -3.31 7.40 -20.28
C LYS A 81 -2.59 6.13 -20.74
N GLY A 82 -2.43 5.15 -19.85
CA GLY A 82 -1.80 3.86 -20.06
C GLY A 82 -2.56 2.88 -20.97
N LYS A 83 -3.63 3.32 -21.65
CA LYS A 83 -4.15 2.58 -22.81
C LYS A 83 -3.05 2.58 -23.88
N HIS A 84 -2.26 1.51 -23.87
CA HIS A 84 -1.14 1.30 -24.78
C HIS A 84 -1.52 1.76 -26.19
N LYS A 85 -0.85 2.82 -26.68
CA LYS A 85 -0.84 3.05 -28.11
C LYS A 85 -0.39 1.74 -28.76
N PRO A 86 -1.10 1.23 -29.78
CA PRO A 86 -0.68 0.02 -30.45
C PRO A 86 0.78 0.21 -30.87
N MET A 87 1.61 -0.81 -30.65
CA MET A 87 2.99 -0.76 -31.14
C MET A 87 2.94 -0.70 -32.66
N ILE A 88 3.24 0.47 -33.24
CA ILE A 88 3.30 0.64 -34.69
C ILE A 88 4.74 0.46 -35.12
N ILE A 89 5.08 -0.75 -35.60
CA ILE A 89 6.36 -1.01 -36.26
C ILE A 89 6.21 -0.56 -37.72
N ARG A 90 6.98 0.45 -38.13
CA ARG A 90 7.02 0.91 -39.53
C ARG A 90 8.26 0.33 -40.20
N GLN A 91 8.05 -0.58 -41.15
CA GLN A 91 9.13 -1.21 -41.92
C GLN A 91 9.64 -0.35 -43.08
N LYS A 92 8.94 0.73 -43.45
CA LYS A 92 9.34 1.66 -44.52
C LYS A 92 9.17 3.12 -44.09
N ARG A 93 9.99 4.01 -44.67
CA ARG A 93 9.90 5.46 -44.44
C ARG A 93 8.62 6.00 -45.07
N ARG A 94 8.07 7.05 -44.45
CA ARG A 94 6.75 7.63 -44.78
C ARG A 94 6.69 8.18 -46.22
N ASP A 95 7.84 8.48 -46.80
CA ASP A 95 7.98 9.11 -48.12
C ASP A 95 7.87 8.10 -49.29
N GLU A 96 8.17 6.82 -49.06
CA GLU A 96 8.08 5.77 -50.09
C GLU A 96 6.64 5.30 -50.39
N VAL A 97 5.67 5.64 -49.53
CA VAL A 97 4.27 5.23 -49.68
C VAL A 97 3.50 6.14 -50.64
N LYS A 98 3.93 7.40 -50.80
CA LYS A 98 3.24 8.37 -51.68
C LYS A 98 3.67 8.32 -53.14
N SER A 99 4.79 7.67 -53.45
CA SER A 99 5.32 7.55 -54.81
C SER A 99 4.87 6.27 -55.53
N GLY A 100 3.99 5.48 -54.93
CA GLY A 100 3.52 4.20 -55.46
C GLY A 100 2.01 3.99 -55.36
N SER A 101 1.22 5.06 -55.33
CA SER A 101 -0.25 5.03 -55.45
C SER A 101 -0.69 5.77 -56.70
#